data_AF-W4L5Y2-F1
#
_entry.id   AF-W4L5Y2-F1
#
_cell.length_a   1.000
_cell.length_b   1.000
_cell.length_c   1.000
_cell.angle_alpha   90.00
_cell.angle_beta   90.00
_cell.angle_gamma   90.00
#
_symmetry.space_group_name_H-M   'P 1'
#
loop_
_entity.id
_entity.type
_entity.pdbx_description
1 polymer ?
#
loop_
_entity_poly.entity_id
_entity_poly.type
_entity_poly.pdbx_seq_one_letter_code
_entity_poly.pdbx_strand_id
1 'polypeptide(L)'
;MAIDYRERIPNNVDLSGNRRLQRALESWQPNYLRWWDELGPADTQRDDVYLRTAISVESDGWANFGYVKMPDYRWGIFLSKPQAGRTISFGEHKGEPVWQEVPGEYRSALRRLIVTQGDTEPASVEQQRHLGQTCPSLYDLRNLFQINVEEGRHLWAMVYLLHAYFGRDGRGEADEMQERHSGDPDRPRILGAFNEPTPHWLSYLMFTYFTDRDGKYQLASLAESGFDPLARTCQFMLTEEAHHMFVGETGIMRVLQRTCEVMDELHTDDPERLRAAGVIDVPTLQRFLNLGA
;
A
#
# COMPACT_ATOMS: atom_id res chain seq x y z
N MET A 1 -16.74 -7.38 -16.77
CA MET A 1 -16.99 -8.83 -16.69
C MET A 1 -17.32 -9.19 -15.25
N ALA A 2 -18.12 -10.23 -15.01
CA ALA A 2 -18.34 -10.74 -13.65
C ALA A 2 -17.06 -11.44 -13.16
N ILE A 3 -16.68 -11.22 -11.90
CA ILE A 3 -15.41 -11.71 -11.33
C ILE A 3 -15.59 -13.16 -10.91
N ASP A 4 -14.69 -14.06 -11.37
CA ASP A 4 -14.71 -15.47 -10.95
C ASP A 4 -13.94 -15.65 -9.64
N TYR A 5 -14.69 -15.79 -8.55
CA TYR A 5 -14.15 -15.99 -7.21
C TYR A 5 -13.46 -17.35 -7.02
N ARG A 6 -13.52 -18.27 -7.98
CA ARG A 6 -12.81 -19.56 -7.97
C ARG A 6 -11.36 -19.44 -8.48
N GLU A 7 -11.01 -18.35 -9.15
CA GLU A 7 -9.65 -18.17 -9.67
C GLU A 7 -8.63 -17.97 -8.54
N ARG A 8 -7.39 -18.43 -8.72
CA ARG A 8 -6.34 -18.29 -7.70
C ARG A 8 -6.02 -16.82 -7.38
N ILE A 9 -6.12 -15.94 -8.38
CA ILE A 9 -5.87 -14.49 -8.28
C ILE A 9 -7.16 -13.78 -8.71
N PRO A 10 -7.98 -13.25 -7.79
CA PRO A 10 -9.18 -12.49 -8.13
C PRO A 10 -8.82 -11.29 -9.01
N ASN A 11 -9.57 -11.02 -10.07
CA ASN A 11 -9.25 -9.92 -10.97
C ASN A 11 -10.44 -9.45 -11.83
N ASN A 12 -10.32 -8.25 -12.40
CA ASN A 12 -11.27 -7.72 -13.38
C ASN A 12 -10.64 -7.41 -14.76
N VAL A 13 -9.49 -8.05 -15.06
CA VAL A 13 -8.67 -7.78 -16.25
C VAL A 13 -8.65 -8.95 -17.25
N ASP A 14 -9.55 -9.92 -17.11
CA ASP A 14 -9.63 -11.13 -17.95
C ASP A 14 -8.32 -11.94 -17.94
N LEU A 15 -7.77 -12.19 -16.75
CA LEU A 15 -6.50 -12.88 -16.61
C LEU A 15 -6.54 -14.30 -17.17
N SER A 16 -7.67 -15.01 -17.05
CA SER A 16 -7.87 -16.36 -17.60
C SER A 16 -7.92 -16.39 -19.13
N GLY A 17 -8.30 -15.26 -19.78
CA GLY A 17 -8.14 -15.05 -21.22
C GLY A 17 -6.68 -15.01 -21.68
N ASN A 18 -5.74 -14.63 -20.80
CA ASN A 18 -4.30 -14.57 -21.09
C ASN A 18 -3.50 -15.60 -20.29
N ARG A 19 -3.57 -16.88 -20.71
CA ARG A 19 -2.89 -18.01 -20.05
C ARG A 19 -1.38 -17.82 -19.83
N ARG A 20 -0.70 -17.08 -20.70
CA ARG A 20 0.75 -16.81 -20.55
C ARG A 20 1.00 -15.87 -19.39
N LEU A 21 0.23 -14.78 -19.29
CA LEU A 21 0.32 -13.81 -18.19
C LEU A 21 -0.10 -14.47 -16.87
N GLN A 22 -1.22 -15.21 -16.87
CA GLN A 22 -1.70 -15.94 -15.70
C GLN A 22 -0.61 -16.84 -15.11
N ARG A 23 0.01 -17.69 -15.94
CA ARG A 23 1.09 -18.58 -15.50
C ARG A 23 2.30 -17.83 -14.93
N ALA A 24 2.66 -16.69 -15.52
CA ALA A 24 3.78 -15.89 -15.05
C ALA A 24 3.52 -15.29 -13.65
N LEU A 25 2.30 -14.80 -13.40
CA LEU A 25 1.91 -14.30 -12.08
C LEU A 25 1.77 -15.45 -11.06
N GLU A 26 1.18 -16.57 -11.46
CA GLU A 26 1.07 -17.76 -10.60
C GLU A 26 2.43 -18.39 -10.26
N SER A 27 3.46 -18.19 -11.10
CA SER A 27 4.84 -18.60 -10.80
C SER A 27 5.57 -17.63 -9.87
N TRP A 28 5.17 -16.36 -9.85
CA TRP A 28 5.72 -15.33 -8.96
C TRP A 28 5.10 -15.41 -7.55
N GLN A 29 3.81 -15.79 -7.46
CA GLN A 29 3.06 -15.91 -6.21
C GLN A 29 3.75 -16.69 -5.08
N PRO A 30 4.37 -17.87 -5.30
CA PRO A 30 5.01 -18.60 -4.22
C PRO A 30 6.19 -17.84 -3.60
N ASN A 31 6.88 -16.99 -4.36
CA ASN A 31 7.96 -16.16 -3.82
C ASN A 31 7.40 -14.99 -3.03
N TYR A 32 6.31 -14.38 -3.51
CA TYR A 32 5.58 -13.36 -2.76
C TYR A 32 5.08 -13.88 -1.41
N LEU A 33 4.53 -15.10 -1.37
CA LEU A 33 4.06 -15.70 -0.11
C LEU A 33 5.21 -16.02 0.84
N ARG A 34 6.39 -16.44 0.34
CA ARG A 34 7.57 -16.60 1.19
C ARG A 34 8.06 -15.27 1.75
N TRP A 35 8.09 -14.22 0.93
CA TRP A 35 8.38 -12.87 1.41
C TRP A 35 7.37 -12.42 2.47
N TRP A 36 6.07 -12.67 2.27
CA TRP A 36 5.03 -12.34 3.25
C TRP A 36 5.22 -13.11 4.57
N ASP A 37 5.56 -14.41 4.50
CA ASP A 37 5.80 -15.22 5.69
C ASP A 37 7.05 -14.75 6.47
N GLU A 38 8.10 -14.35 5.76
CA GLU A 38 9.37 -13.93 6.36
C GLU A 38 9.35 -12.48 6.86
N LEU A 39 8.77 -11.56 6.08
CA LEU A 39 8.88 -10.11 6.25
C LEU A 39 7.55 -9.39 6.44
N GLY A 40 6.42 -10.09 6.31
CA GLY A 40 5.12 -9.60 6.76
C GLY A 40 4.97 -9.54 8.28
N PRO A 41 3.75 -9.28 8.79
CA PRO A 41 3.51 -9.10 10.22
C PRO A 41 3.99 -10.30 11.08
N ALA A 42 4.88 -10.03 12.04
CA ALA A 42 5.57 -11.06 12.80
C ALA A 42 4.62 -11.84 13.73
N ASP A 43 4.77 -13.17 13.77
CA ASP A 43 4.06 -14.10 14.68
C ASP A 43 2.52 -14.15 14.55
N THR A 44 1.97 -13.79 13.38
CA THR A 44 0.51 -13.60 13.17
C THR A 44 -0.10 -14.49 12.08
N GLN A 45 0.70 -15.38 11.48
CA GLN A 45 0.35 -16.17 10.29
C GLN A 45 -0.85 -17.11 10.54
N ARG A 46 -1.14 -17.44 11.80
CA ARG A 46 -2.25 -18.32 12.19
C ARG A 46 -3.50 -17.57 12.65
N ASP A 47 -3.41 -16.26 12.81
CA ASP A 47 -4.47 -15.46 13.39
C ASP A 47 -5.64 -15.31 12.41
N ASP A 48 -6.86 -15.41 12.92
CA ASP A 48 -8.05 -15.07 12.15
C ASP A 48 -8.30 -13.57 12.30
N VAL A 49 -8.01 -12.81 11.25
CA VAL A 49 -8.11 -11.34 11.24
C VAL A 49 -9.35 -10.92 10.46
N TYR A 50 -10.14 -10.01 11.04
CA TYR A 50 -11.31 -9.45 10.37
C TYR A 50 -10.89 -8.36 9.38
N LEU A 51 -10.75 -8.74 8.11
CA LEU A 51 -10.20 -7.90 7.05
C LEU A 51 -11.26 -7.63 5.97
N ARG A 52 -11.15 -6.46 5.35
CA ARG A 52 -11.76 -6.14 4.07
C ARG A 52 -10.94 -6.79 2.97
N THR A 53 -11.59 -7.40 2.01
CA THR A 53 -11.02 -7.89 0.75
C THR A 53 -11.80 -7.29 -0.41
N ALA A 54 -11.08 -6.65 -1.33
CA ALA A 54 -11.67 -6.22 -2.59
C ALA A 54 -12.01 -7.45 -3.44
N ILE A 55 -13.28 -7.57 -3.82
CA ILE A 55 -13.74 -8.63 -4.73
C ILE A 55 -14.34 -8.05 -6.02
N SER A 56 -14.46 -6.73 -6.12
CA SER A 56 -14.92 -5.98 -7.29
C SER A 56 -14.46 -4.51 -7.23
N VAL A 57 -14.56 -3.82 -8.36
CA VAL A 57 -14.39 -2.35 -8.48
C VAL A 57 -15.70 -1.58 -8.39
N GLU A 58 -16.82 -2.29 -8.29
CA GLU A 58 -18.14 -1.71 -8.06
C GLU A 58 -18.33 -1.36 -6.58
N SER A 59 -19.18 -0.38 -6.28
CA SER A 59 -19.44 0.07 -4.91
C SER A 59 -19.99 -1.02 -3.98
N ASP A 60 -20.68 -2.02 -4.52
CA ASP A 60 -21.29 -3.14 -3.78
C ASP A 60 -20.33 -4.31 -3.51
N GLY A 61 -19.29 -4.50 -4.33
CA GLY A 61 -18.31 -5.59 -4.20
C GLY A 61 -16.91 -5.15 -3.79
N TRP A 62 -16.68 -3.84 -3.61
CA TRP A 62 -15.40 -3.30 -3.15
C TRP A 62 -15.08 -3.69 -1.71
N ALA A 63 -16.08 -3.78 -0.82
CA ALA A 63 -15.86 -4.00 0.60
C ALA A 63 -16.50 -5.31 1.10
N ASN A 64 -15.82 -6.44 0.90
CA ASN A 64 -16.21 -7.71 1.51
C ASN A 64 -15.43 -7.92 2.81
N PHE A 65 -16.13 -8.07 3.94
CA PHE A 65 -15.49 -8.28 5.23
C PHE A 65 -15.64 -9.71 5.71
N GLY A 66 -14.57 -10.28 6.24
CA GLY A 66 -14.58 -11.61 6.82
C GLY A 66 -13.32 -11.90 7.63
N TYR A 67 -13.38 -12.96 8.42
CA TYR A 67 -12.19 -13.51 9.08
C TYR A 67 -11.37 -14.32 8.07
N VAL A 68 -10.08 -14.02 8.00
CA VAL A 68 -9.13 -14.70 7.13
C VAL A 68 -7.76 -14.73 7.80
N LYS A 69 -7.00 -15.79 7.54
CA LYS A 69 -5.57 -15.81 7.87
C LYS A 69 -4.85 -15.01 6.81
N MET A 70 -3.99 -14.07 7.21
CA MET A 70 -3.34 -13.18 6.24
C MET A 70 -2.61 -13.92 5.09
N PRO A 71 -1.92 -15.07 5.31
CA PRO A 71 -1.36 -15.86 4.20
C PRO A 71 -2.38 -16.37 3.17
N ASP A 72 -3.65 -16.50 3.58
CA ASP A 72 -4.78 -16.90 2.73
C ASP A 72 -5.53 -15.69 2.15
N TYR A 73 -5.05 -14.46 2.40
CA TYR A 73 -5.65 -13.25 1.85
C TYR A 73 -5.70 -13.31 0.33
N ARG A 74 -6.82 -12.85 -0.24
CA ARG A 74 -7.11 -13.00 -1.67
C ARG A 74 -6.59 -11.78 -2.42
N TRP A 75 -5.25 -11.65 -2.50
CA TRP A 75 -4.59 -10.58 -3.26
C TRP A 75 -5.00 -10.63 -4.74
N GLY A 76 -5.67 -9.57 -5.19
CA GLY A 76 -6.26 -9.48 -6.51
C GLY A 76 -5.77 -8.28 -7.34
N ILE A 77 -6.09 -8.32 -8.63
CA ILE A 77 -5.72 -7.30 -9.62
C ILE A 77 -6.99 -6.57 -10.09
N PHE A 78 -7.13 -5.32 -9.65
CA PHE A 78 -8.30 -4.51 -9.90
C PHE A 78 -7.92 -3.17 -10.52
N LEU A 79 -8.48 -2.91 -11.70
CA LEU A 79 -8.35 -1.63 -12.39
C LEU A 79 -9.71 -0.95 -12.44
N SER A 80 -9.75 0.36 -12.24
CA SER A 80 -10.95 1.17 -12.47
C SER A 80 -11.52 0.94 -13.88
N LYS A 81 -12.81 1.20 -14.08
CA LYS A 81 -13.47 0.96 -15.36
C LYS A 81 -12.85 1.82 -16.47
N PRO A 82 -12.65 1.28 -17.68
CA PRO A 82 -12.19 2.08 -18.80
C PRO A 82 -13.26 3.11 -19.18
N GLN A 83 -12.84 4.33 -19.50
CA GLN A 83 -13.71 5.37 -20.04
C GLN A 83 -13.63 5.35 -21.57
N ALA A 84 -14.77 5.15 -22.24
CA ALA A 84 -14.84 5.17 -23.70
C ALA A 84 -14.43 6.55 -24.24
N GLY A 85 -13.51 6.56 -25.21
CA GLY A 85 -13.02 7.79 -25.82
C GLY A 85 -12.13 8.66 -24.91
N ARG A 86 -11.54 8.11 -23.84
CA ARG A 86 -10.58 8.84 -23.00
C ARG A 86 -9.40 9.32 -23.85
N THR A 87 -9.03 10.58 -23.67
CA THR A 87 -7.87 11.21 -24.32
C THR A 87 -6.85 11.66 -23.27
N ILE A 88 -5.60 11.81 -23.69
CA ILE A 88 -4.50 12.31 -22.87
C ILE A 88 -4.78 13.79 -22.54
N SER A 89 -4.76 14.15 -21.26
CA SER A 89 -5.23 15.45 -20.76
C SER A 89 -4.15 16.55 -20.74
N PHE A 90 -2.87 16.19 -20.89
CA PHE A 90 -1.73 17.12 -20.78
C PHE A 90 -0.54 16.72 -21.66
N GLY A 91 0.47 17.60 -21.74
CA GLY A 91 1.73 17.35 -22.42
C GLY A 91 1.66 17.44 -23.95
N GLU A 92 2.67 16.86 -24.61
CA GLU A 92 2.84 16.87 -26.07
C GLU A 92 1.69 16.16 -26.80
N HIS A 93 1.24 15.03 -26.25
CA HIS A 93 0.17 14.21 -26.82
C HIS A 93 -1.24 14.63 -26.40
N LYS A 94 -1.42 15.84 -25.87
CA LYS A 94 -2.72 16.30 -25.37
C LYS A 94 -3.79 16.22 -26.45
N GLY A 95 -4.89 15.53 -26.14
CA GLY A 95 -6.03 15.32 -27.05
C GLY A 95 -5.95 14.04 -27.88
N GLU A 96 -4.80 13.35 -27.90
CA GLU A 96 -4.69 12.03 -28.52
C GLU A 96 -5.38 10.95 -27.66
N PRO A 97 -5.79 9.81 -28.26
CA PRO A 97 -6.29 8.67 -27.49
C PRO A 97 -5.26 8.16 -26.48
N VAL A 98 -5.73 7.75 -25.30
CA VAL A 98 -4.85 7.12 -24.30
C VAL A 98 -4.28 5.80 -24.79
N TRP A 99 -3.08 5.47 -24.34
CA TRP A 99 -2.36 4.27 -24.73
C TRP A 99 -2.78 3.05 -23.92
N GLN A 100 -3.13 1.97 -24.59
CA GLN A 100 -3.39 0.66 -23.96
C GLN A 100 -2.12 -0.21 -23.90
N GLU A 101 -1.12 0.13 -24.70
CA GLU A 101 0.20 -0.48 -24.72
C GLU A 101 1.25 0.61 -24.51
N VAL A 102 2.42 0.25 -24.00
CA VAL A 102 3.46 1.22 -23.68
C VAL A 102 4.18 1.66 -24.97
N PRO A 103 4.18 2.97 -25.34
CA PRO A 103 4.95 3.44 -26.47
C PRO A 103 6.45 3.15 -26.29
N GLY A 104 7.11 2.70 -27.35
CA GLY A 104 8.51 2.24 -27.27
C GLY A 104 9.46 3.30 -26.71
N GLU A 105 9.26 4.56 -27.08
CA GLU A 105 10.05 5.71 -26.61
C GLU A 105 9.93 5.98 -25.11
N TYR A 106 8.79 5.64 -24.47
CA TYR A 106 8.54 5.88 -23.05
C TYR A 106 8.72 4.63 -22.19
N ARG A 107 9.09 3.49 -22.79
CA ARG A 107 9.11 2.19 -22.12
C ARG A 107 10.02 2.16 -20.91
N SER A 108 11.23 2.69 -21.00
CA SER A 108 12.16 2.71 -19.85
C SER A 108 11.69 3.63 -18.73
N ALA A 109 11.18 4.82 -19.08
CA ALA A 109 10.70 5.81 -18.12
C ALA A 109 9.46 5.32 -17.36
N LEU A 110 8.46 4.79 -18.07
CA LEU A 110 7.26 4.22 -17.45
C LEU A 110 7.58 2.99 -16.60
N ARG A 111 8.51 2.13 -17.03
CA ARG A 111 8.98 1.01 -16.21
C ARG A 111 9.57 1.50 -14.90
N ARG A 112 10.49 2.47 -14.95
CA ARG A 112 11.11 3.03 -13.74
C ARG A 112 10.08 3.61 -12.79
N LEU A 113 9.09 4.36 -13.28
CA LEU A 113 8.01 4.91 -12.44
C LEU A 113 7.21 3.81 -11.74
N ILE A 114 6.82 2.76 -12.48
CA ILE A 114 6.06 1.62 -11.93
C ILE A 114 6.88 0.85 -10.89
N VAL A 115 8.18 0.66 -11.13
CA VAL A 115 9.08 -0.02 -10.18
C VAL A 115 9.29 0.84 -8.94
N THR A 116 9.54 2.14 -9.08
CA THR A 116 9.75 3.03 -7.93
C THR A 116 8.50 3.11 -7.06
N GLN A 117 7.30 3.19 -7.65
CA GLN A 117 6.04 3.09 -6.90
C GLN A 117 5.89 1.69 -6.27
N GLY A 118 6.09 0.62 -7.05
CA GLY A 118 5.92 -0.75 -6.54
C GLY A 118 6.89 -1.14 -5.42
N ASP A 119 8.04 -0.46 -5.31
CA ASP A 119 9.05 -0.73 -4.29
C ASP A 119 8.70 -0.16 -2.91
N THR A 120 7.83 0.85 -2.84
CA THR A 120 7.37 1.44 -1.56
C THR A 120 6.42 0.52 -0.80
N GLU A 121 5.63 -0.26 -1.54
CA GLU A 121 4.54 -1.05 -0.97
C GLU A 121 5.04 -2.20 -0.07
N PRO A 122 5.98 -3.06 -0.50
CA PRO A 122 6.56 -4.05 0.41
C PRO A 122 7.49 -3.42 1.46
N ALA A 123 8.04 -2.23 1.20
CA ALA A 123 8.88 -1.54 2.17
C ALA A 123 8.09 -1.11 3.40
N SER A 124 6.88 -0.56 3.23
CA SER A 124 6.03 -0.16 4.35
C SER A 124 5.64 -1.38 5.21
N VAL A 125 5.34 -2.53 4.60
CA VAL A 125 5.10 -3.80 5.30
C VAL A 125 6.32 -4.21 6.13
N GLU A 126 7.51 -4.17 5.54
CA GLU A 126 8.78 -4.51 6.22
C GLU A 126 9.06 -3.58 7.41
N GLN A 127 8.86 -2.26 7.25
CA GLN A 127 9.06 -1.27 8.31
C GLN A 127 8.11 -1.48 9.50
N GLN A 128 6.91 -2.00 9.24
CA GLN A 128 5.81 -2.06 10.20
C GLN A 128 5.64 -3.44 10.86
N ARG A 129 6.35 -4.46 10.38
CA ARG A 129 6.14 -5.88 10.74
C ARG A 129 6.13 -6.22 12.24
N HIS A 130 6.80 -5.42 13.07
CA HIS A 130 6.92 -5.64 14.51
C HIS A 130 5.86 -4.93 15.36
N LEU A 131 5.10 -3.99 14.78
CA LEU A 131 4.16 -3.15 15.52
C LEU A 131 3.02 -3.93 16.17
N GLY A 132 2.65 -5.09 15.61
CA GLY A 132 1.62 -5.96 16.16
C GLY A 132 1.90 -6.42 17.60
N GLN A 133 3.17 -6.55 17.99
CA GLN A 133 3.59 -6.99 19.33
C GLN A 133 3.32 -5.95 20.43
N THR A 134 3.11 -4.69 20.04
CA THR A 134 2.89 -3.56 20.97
C THR A 134 1.58 -2.84 20.69
N CYS A 135 0.63 -3.52 20.03
CA CYS A 135 -0.62 -2.90 19.63
C CYS A 135 -1.40 -2.31 20.82
N PRO A 136 -1.90 -1.06 20.73
CA PRO A 136 -2.63 -0.44 21.84
C PRO A 136 -4.06 -0.99 21.98
N SER A 137 -4.58 -1.66 20.95
CA SER A 137 -5.86 -2.36 20.98
C SER A 137 -6.00 -3.35 19.82
N LEU A 138 -6.99 -4.24 19.88
CA LEU A 138 -7.37 -5.10 18.75
C LEU A 138 -7.89 -4.31 17.55
N TYR A 139 -8.51 -3.14 17.78
CA TYR A 139 -8.96 -2.25 16.71
C TYR A 139 -7.75 -1.71 15.93
N ASP A 140 -6.72 -1.26 16.65
CA ASP A 140 -5.49 -0.74 16.06
C ASP A 140 -4.69 -1.84 15.36
N LEU A 141 -4.62 -3.03 15.97
CA LEU A 141 -3.99 -4.21 15.37
C LEU A 141 -4.66 -4.60 14.04
N ARG A 142 -6.00 -4.65 14.02
CA ARG A 142 -6.76 -4.95 12.79
C ARG A 142 -6.55 -3.91 11.70
N ASN A 143 -6.43 -2.63 12.06
CA ASN A 143 -6.13 -1.57 11.10
C ASN A 143 -4.71 -1.68 10.53
N LEU A 144 -3.72 -1.96 11.37
CA LEU A 144 -2.35 -2.27 10.91
C LEU A 144 -2.36 -3.41 9.89
N PHE A 145 -3.01 -4.52 10.21
CA PHE A 145 -3.09 -5.67 9.31
C PHE A 145 -3.88 -5.36 8.03
N GLN A 146 -4.90 -4.51 8.10
CA GLN A 146 -5.61 -4.04 6.90
C GLN A 146 -4.68 -3.29 5.96
N ILE A 147 -3.90 -2.34 6.47
CA ILE A 147 -2.91 -1.61 5.68
C ILE A 147 -1.89 -2.58 5.10
N ASN A 148 -1.33 -3.49 5.92
CA ASN A 148 -0.30 -4.41 5.42
C ASN A 148 -0.78 -5.29 4.25
N VAL A 149 -2.02 -5.82 4.30
CA VAL A 149 -2.53 -6.63 3.17
C VAL A 149 -2.90 -5.78 1.95
N GLU A 150 -3.28 -4.51 2.14
CA GLU A 150 -3.55 -3.54 1.07
C GLU A 150 -2.26 -3.12 0.37
N GLU A 151 -1.20 -2.84 1.12
CA GLU A 151 0.14 -2.58 0.56
C GLU A 151 0.72 -3.82 -0.15
N GLY A 152 0.49 -5.01 0.40
CA GLY A 152 0.76 -6.26 -0.31
C GLY A 152 0.02 -6.32 -1.66
N ARG A 153 -1.24 -5.88 -1.71
CA ARG A 153 -2.04 -5.83 -2.95
C ARG A 153 -1.54 -4.74 -3.91
N HIS A 154 -1.03 -3.61 -3.40
CA HIS A 154 -0.40 -2.55 -4.19
C HIS A 154 0.82 -3.08 -4.95
N LEU A 155 1.67 -3.88 -4.31
CA LEU A 155 2.77 -4.58 -4.99
C LEU A 155 2.26 -5.48 -6.12
N TRP A 156 1.21 -6.28 -5.87
CA TRP A 156 0.56 -7.10 -6.90
C TRP A 156 0.08 -6.28 -8.10
N ALA A 157 -0.43 -5.07 -7.85
CA ALA A 157 -0.91 -4.17 -8.89
C ALA A 157 0.22 -3.70 -9.83
N MET A 158 1.37 -3.33 -9.26
CA MET A 158 2.54 -2.91 -10.04
C MET A 158 3.20 -4.09 -10.77
N VAL A 159 3.30 -5.25 -10.10
CA VAL A 159 3.81 -6.50 -10.70
C VAL A 159 2.97 -6.96 -11.87
N TYR A 160 1.64 -6.84 -11.77
CA TYR A 160 0.75 -7.09 -12.91
C TYR A 160 1.11 -6.22 -14.11
N LEU A 161 1.25 -4.90 -13.92
CA LEU A 161 1.61 -3.98 -15.01
C LEU A 161 2.96 -4.35 -15.64
N LEU A 162 3.96 -4.68 -14.81
CA LEU A 162 5.28 -5.11 -15.26
C LEU A 162 5.19 -6.39 -16.10
N HIS A 163 4.47 -7.41 -15.63
CA HIS A 163 4.32 -8.68 -16.33
C HIS A 163 3.53 -8.53 -17.64
N ALA A 164 2.45 -7.75 -17.63
CA ALA A 164 1.53 -7.59 -18.75
C ALA A 164 2.15 -6.77 -19.89
N TYR A 165 2.85 -5.68 -19.56
CA TYR A 165 3.23 -4.67 -20.57
C TYR A 165 4.75 -4.54 -20.77
N PHE A 166 5.58 -5.03 -19.82
CA PHE A 166 7.04 -4.84 -19.86
C PHE A 166 7.84 -6.09 -20.24
N GLY A 167 7.18 -7.21 -20.51
CA GLY A 167 7.81 -8.37 -21.16
C GLY A 167 8.84 -9.06 -20.28
N ARG A 168 10.07 -9.29 -20.78
CA ARG A 168 11.13 -9.93 -19.99
C ARG A 168 11.66 -9.02 -18.90
N ASP A 169 11.93 -7.77 -19.24
CA ASP A 169 12.45 -6.79 -18.29
C ASP A 169 11.47 -6.60 -17.13
N GLY A 170 10.17 -6.50 -17.41
CA GLY A 170 9.15 -6.38 -16.36
C GLY A 170 9.16 -7.53 -15.35
N ARG A 171 9.41 -8.77 -15.80
CA ARG A 171 9.56 -9.91 -14.88
C ARG A 171 10.82 -9.79 -14.03
N GLY A 172 11.93 -9.35 -14.64
CA GLY A 172 13.17 -9.11 -13.91
C GLY A 172 13.01 -8.05 -12.82
N GLU A 173 12.35 -6.93 -13.12
CA GLU A 173 12.07 -5.88 -12.13
C GLU A 173 11.15 -6.37 -10.99
N ALA A 174 10.15 -7.21 -11.32
CA ALA A 174 9.25 -7.81 -10.33
C ALA A 174 9.96 -8.80 -9.40
N ASP A 175 10.95 -9.53 -9.90
CA ASP A 175 11.81 -10.39 -9.09
C ASP A 175 12.76 -9.53 -8.24
N GLU A 176 13.39 -8.51 -8.81
CA GLU A 176 14.33 -7.62 -8.09
C GLU A 176 13.65 -6.82 -6.97
N MET A 177 12.38 -6.42 -7.14
CA MET A 177 11.57 -5.81 -6.07
C MET A 177 11.41 -6.71 -4.84
N GLN A 178 11.42 -8.04 -4.99
CA GLN A 178 11.37 -8.96 -3.86
C GLN A 178 12.73 -9.18 -3.19
N GLU A 179 13.82 -8.87 -3.89
CA GLU A 179 15.19 -9.05 -3.38
C GLU A 179 15.73 -7.82 -2.63
N ARG A 180 15.03 -6.68 -2.71
CA ARG A 180 15.33 -5.48 -1.92
C ARG A 180 14.56 -5.52 -0.61
N HIS A 181 15.17 -5.05 0.47
CA HIS A 181 14.56 -5.01 1.79
C HIS A 181 14.85 -3.69 2.50
N SER A 182 13.86 -3.21 3.26
CA SER A 182 13.95 -1.98 4.04
C SER A 182 15.13 -2.06 5.03
N GLY A 183 16.08 -1.13 4.90
CA GLY A 183 17.24 -1.02 5.79
C GLY A 183 18.36 -2.04 5.53
N ASP A 184 18.26 -2.86 4.47
CA ASP A 184 19.32 -3.82 4.11
C ASP A 184 20.58 -3.10 3.59
N PRO A 185 21.78 -3.47 4.05
CA PRO A 185 23.01 -2.76 3.70
C PRO A 185 23.46 -2.99 2.24
N ASP A 186 23.09 -4.12 1.64
CA ASP A 186 23.53 -4.51 0.29
C ASP A 186 22.42 -4.28 -0.75
N ARG A 187 21.17 -4.45 -0.35
CA ARG A 187 19.98 -4.37 -1.22
C ARG A 187 18.85 -3.56 -0.55
N PRO A 188 19.09 -2.27 -0.22
CA PRO A 188 18.07 -1.42 0.37
C PRO A 188 16.91 -1.14 -0.60
N ARG A 189 15.78 -0.67 -0.06
CA ARG A 189 14.69 -0.07 -0.84
C ARG A 189 15.17 1.18 -1.58
N ILE A 190 14.49 1.54 -2.67
CA ILE A 190 14.93 2.61 -3.59
C ILE A 190 14.94 3.98 -2.91
N LEU A 191 13.91 4.26 -2.09
CA LEU A 191 13.71 5.57 -1.47
C LEU A 191 14.17 5.55 -0.01
N GLY A 192 14.89 6.60 0.40
CA GLY A 192 15.48 6.68 1.75
C GLY A 192 14.47 6.55 2.88
N ALA A 193 13.33 7.25 2.78
CA ALA A 193 12.26 7.20 3.80
C ALA A 193 11.70 5.78 4.03
N PHE A 194 11.77 4.92 3.01
CA PHE A 194 11.31 3.53 3.05
C PHE A 194 12.40 2.55 3.54
N ASN A 195 13.56 3.06 3.96
CA ASN A 195 14.60 2.33 4.68
C ASN A 195 14.73 2.74 6.16
N GLU A 196 14.02 3.78 6.58
CA GLU A 196 14.03 4.22 7.98
C GLU A 196 13.19 3.28 8.85
N PRO A 197 13.53 3.07 10.12
CA PRO A 197 12.70 2.24 10.99
C PRO A 197 11.36 2.93 11.31
N THR A 198 10.29 2.14 11.48
CA THR A 198 9.04 2.59 12.12
C THR A 198 8.96 1.98 13.52
N PRO A 199 9.66 2.55 14.53
CA PRO A 199 9.99 1.85 15.77
C PRO A 199 8.82 1.73 16.77
N HIS A 200 7.80 2.57 16.65
CA HIS A 200 6.68 2.59 17.59
C HIS A 200 5.40 3.11 16.93
N TRP A 201 4.25 2.89 17.58
CA TRP A 201 2.93 3.26 17.05
C TRP A 201 2.79 4.74 16.70
N LEU A 202 3.41 5.66 17.45
CA LEU A 202 3.36 7.08 17.07
C LEU A 202 4.02 7.37 15.70
N SER A 203 5.14 6.71 15.36
CA SER A 203 5.78 6.85 14.05
C SER A 203 4.92 6.23 12.97
N TYR A 204 4.32 5.07 13.22
CA TYR A 204 3.37 4.45 12.29
C TYR A 204 2.16 5.34 11.98
N LEU A 205 1.58 5.98 13.00
CA LEU A 205 0.46 6.90 12.81
C LEU A 205 0.88 8.16 12.03
N MET A 206 2.10 8.67 12.27
CA MET A 206 2.66 9.77 11.47
C MET A 206 2.96 9.35 10.03
N PHE A 207 3.55 8.17 9.83
CA PHE A 207 3.85 7.59 8.52
C PHE A 207 2.59 7.43 7.68
N THR A 208 1.55 6.79 8.24
CA THR A 208 0.27 6.60 7.52
C THR A 208 -0.48 7.91 7.29
N TYR A 209 -0.16 8.98 8.03
CA TYR A 209 -0.75 10.30 7.79
C TYR A 209 0.03 11.15 6.76
N PHE A 210 1.37 11.03 6.72
CA PHE A 210 2.27 11.87 5.92
C PHE A 210 2.93 11.13 4.76
N THR A 211 3.54 9.96 4.99
CA THR A 211 4.23 9.19 3.96
C THR A 211 3.24 8.56 2.99
N ASP A 212 2.17 7.92 3.48
CA ASP A 212 1.10 7.38 2.63
C ASP A 212 0.37 8.52 1.87
N ARG A 213 0.42 9.74 2.42
CA ARG A 213 -0.08 10.93 1.70
C ARG A 213 0.83 11.32 0.53
N ASP A 214 2.14 11.11 0.58
CA ASP A 214 2.98 11.17 -0.63
C ASP A 214 2.52 10.11 -1.64
N GLY A 215 2.32 8.86 -1.19
CA GLY A 215 1.74 7.78 -1.98
C GLY A 215 0.46 8.21 -2.71
N LYS A 216 -0.49 8.84 -2.01
CA LYS A 216 -1.68 9.46 -2.62
C LYS A 216 -1.34 10.45 -3.72
N TYR A 217 -0.42 11.39 -3.52
CA TYR A 217 -0.09 12.40 -4.53
C TYR A 217 0.64 11.80 -5.74
N GLN A 218 1.52 10.81 -5.52
CA GLN A 218 2.16 10.06 -6.59
C GLN A 218 1.11 9.27 -7.40
N LEU A 219 0.25 8.50 -6.72
CA LEU A 219 -0.83 7.74 -7.34
C LEU A 219 -1.82 8.65 -8.07
N ALA A 220 -2.18 9.81 -7.51
CA ALA A 220 -3.04 10.79 -8.19
C ALA A 220 -2.38 11.36 -9.45
N SER A 221 -1.07 11.56 -9.44
CA SER A 221 -0.33 11.99 -10.62
C SER A 221 -0.27 10.89 -11.68
N LEU A 222 -0.02 9.64 -11.29
CA LEU A 222 0.00 8.48 -12.18
C LEU A 222 -1.42 8.11 -12.69
N ALA A 223 -2.46 8.43 -11.92
CA ALA A 223 -3.87 8.30 -12.32
C ALA A 223 -4.24 9.18 -13.52
N GLU A 224 -3.45 10.21 -13.82
CA GLU A 224 -3.60 11.06 -15.01
C GLU A 224 -2.79 10.55 -16.21
N SER A 225 -2.01 9.48 -16.06
CA SER A 225 -1.12 8.96 -17.11
C SER A 225 -1.84 8.71 -18.45
N GLY A 226 -1.11 9.00 -19.54
CA GLY A 226 -1.51 8.61 -20.89
C GLY A 226 -1.47 7.10 -21.11
N PHE A 227 -0.72 6.35 -20.30
CA PHE A 227 -0.79 4.90 -20.25
C PHE A 227 -1.97 4.45 -19.37
N ASP A 228 -3.08 4.12 -20.01
CA ASP A 228 -4.39 3.91 -19.38
C ASP A 228 -4.45 2.76 -18.36
N PRO A 229 -3.79 1.60 -18.58
CA PRO A 229 -3.70 0.55 -17.56
C PRO A 229 -3.08 1.02 -16.24
N LEU A 230 -2.02 1.83 -16.29
CA LEU A 230 -1.42 2.43 -15.09
C LEU A 230 -2.38 3.41 -14.43
N ALA A 231 -2.95 4.33 -15.22
CA ALA A 231 -3.90 5.32 -14.72
C ALA A 231 -5.06 4.66 -13.95
N ARG A 232 -5.68 3.63 -14.54
CA ARG A 232 -6.80 2.89 -13.94
C ARG A 232 -6.39 2.04 -12.72
N THR A 233 -5.15 1.59 -12.68
CA THR A 233 -4.59 0.89 -11.51
C THR A 233 -4.48 1.85 -10.33
N CYS A 234 -3.85 3.02 -10.55
CA CYS A 234 -3.69 4.04 -9.50
C CYS A 234 -5.03 4.62 -9.04
N GLN A 235 -6.00 4.81 -9.94
CA GLN A 235 -7.36 5.21 -9.58
C GLN A 235 -8.03 4.25 -8.60
N PHE A 236 -7.80 2.94 -8.75
CA PHE A 236 -8.32 1.95 -7.80
C PHE A 236 -7.56 2.00 -6.47
N MET A 237 -6.22 2.04 -6.51
CA MET A 237 -5.39 2.14 -5.30
C MET A 237 -5.73 3.37 -4.43
N LEU A 238 -6.08 4.50 -5.05
CA LEU A 238 -6.52 5.70 -4.32
C LEU A 238 -7.76 5.47 -3.43
N THR A 239 -8.57 4.43 -3.71
CA THR A 239 -9.70 4.05 -2.84
C THR A 239 -9.24 3.33 -1.57
N GLU A 240 -8.11 2.63 -1.62
CA GLU A 240 -7.48 1.97 -0.47
C GLU A 240 -6.62 2.96 0.32
N GLU A 241 -5.85 3.80 -0.36
CA GLU A 241 -5.02 4.85 0.25
C GLU A 241 -5.81 5.79 1.17
N ALA A 242 -7.10 6.00 0.86
CA ALA A 242 -8.02 6.76 1.71
C ALA A 242 -8.17 6.15 3.11
N HIS A 243 -8.14 4.82 3.24
CA HIS A 243 -8.17 4.13 4.53
C HIS A 243 -6.87 4.33 5.30
N HIS A 244 -5.72 4.31 4.62
CA HIS A 244 -4.42 4.45 5.26
C HIS A 244 -4.30 5.81 5.96
N MET A 245 -4.60 6.90 5.23
CA MET A 245 -4.64 8.24 5.79
C MET A 245 -5.64 8.40 6.94
N PHE A 246 -6.81 7.74 6.84
CA PHE A 246 -7.79 7.75 7.92
C PHE A 246 -7.22 7.13 9.21
N VAL A 247 -6.47 6.02 9.10
CA VAL A 247 -5.83 5.38 10.25
C VAL A 247 -4.80 6.32 10.89
N GLY A 248 -3.94 6.95 10.10
CA GLY A 248 -2.95 7.91 10.59
C GLY A 248 -3.60 9.13 11.26
N GLU A 249 -4.53 9.79 10.57
CA GLU A 249 -5.22 10.99 11.06
C GLU A 249 -5.96 10.72 12.38
N THR A 250 -6.83 9.70 12.39
CA THR A 250 -7.63 9.40 13.57
C THR A 250 -6.80 8.83 14.72
N GLY A 251 -5.70 8.12 14.43
CA GLY A 251 -4.77 7.68 15.45
C GLY A 251 -4.08 8.85 16.15
N ILE A 252 -3.53 9.81 15.39
CA ILE A 252 -2.90 11.01 15.97
C ILE A 252 -3.93 11.81 16.78
N MET A 253 -5.15 11.97 16.26
CA MET A 253 -6.23 12.66 16.98
C MET A 253 -6.57 11.96 18.31
N ARG A 254 -6.60 10.62 18.35
CA ARG A 254 -6.85 9.87 19.59
C ARG A 254 -5.73 10.01 20.61
N VAL A 255 -4.47 10.07 20.16
CA VAL A 255 -3.32 10.33 21.05
C VAL A 255 -3.42 11.75 21.62
N LEU A 256 -3.68 12.75 20.77
CA LEU A 256 -3.84 14.14 21.20
C LEU A 256 -5.01 14.31 22.18
N GLN A 257 -6.16 13.69 21.87
CA GLN A 257 -7.33 13.68 22.73
C GLN A 257 -7.00 13.13 24.12
N ARG A 258 -6.30 11.98 24.18
CA ARG A 258 -5.92 11.39 25.47
C ARG A 258 -4.96 12.28 26.26
N THR A 259 -4.03 12.95 25.59
CA THR A 259 -3.14 13.93 26.24
C THR A 259 -3.93 15.11 26.81
N CYS A 260 -4.87 15.68 26.06
CA CYS A 260 -5.72 16.79 26.52
C CYS A 260 -6.58 16.39 27.73
N GLU A 261 -7.15 15.18 27.74
CA GLU A 261 -7.90 14.67 28.90
C GLU A 261 -7.05 14.63 30.17
N VAL A 262 -5.80 14.15 30.07
CA VAL A 262 -4.89 14.10 31.22
C VAL A 262 -4.42 15.50 31.64
N MET A 263 -4.24 16.42 30.69
CA MET A 263 -3.98 17.83 31.00
C MET A 263 -5.12 18.45 31.82
N ASP A 264 -6.37 18.17 31.44
CA ASP A 264 -7.56 18.62 32.15
C ASP A 264 -7.69 17.96 33.54
N GLU A 265 -7.44 16.65 33.65
CA GLU A 265 -7.47 15.90 34.91
C GLU A 265 -6.41 16.39 35.93
N LEU A 266 -5.20 16.71 35.46
CA LEU A 266 -4.07 17.12 36.30
C LEU A 266 -3.92 18.64 36.45
N HIS A 267 -4.75 19.40 35.71
CA HIS A 267 -4.68 20.85 35.56
C HIS A 267 -3.26 21.34 35.25
N THR A 268 -2.63 20.74 34.23
CA THR A 268 -1.25 21.06 33.86
C THR A 268 -0.96 20.80 32.40
N ASP A 269 -0.11 21.64 31.82
CA ASP A 269 0.50 21.46 30.50
C ASP A 269 2.01 21.15 30.61
N ASP A 270 2.52 20.92 31.83
CA ASP A 270 3.92 20.61 32.10
C ASP A 270 4.28 19.23 31.50
N PRO A 271 5.19 19.16 30.50
CA PRO A 271 5.57 17.91 29.86
C PRO A 271 6.08 16.85 30.83
N GLU A 272 6.78 17.22 31.90
CA GLU A 272 7.30 16.24 32.86
C GLU A 272 6.17 15.56 33.63
N ARG A 273 5.16 16.34 34.05
CA ARG A 273 3.97 15.82 34.74
C ARG A 273 3.11 14.95 33.82
N LEU A 274 2.96 15.34 32.56
CA LEU A 274 2.21 14.57 31.57
C LEU A 274 2.89 13.23 31.24
N ARG A 275 4.22 13.24 31.07
CA ARG A 275 5.01 12.01 30.87
C ARG A 275 4.95 11.10 32.09
N ALA A 276 5.01 11.65 33.30
CA ALA A 276 4.85 10.88 34.54
C ALA A 276 3.45 10.23 34.64
N ALA A 277 2.43 10.81 33.99
CA ALA A 277 1.09 10.26 33.88
C ALA A 277 0.90 9.29 32.69
N GLY A 278 1.95 9.04 31.91
CA GLY A 278 1.95 8.04 30.83
C GLY A 278 1.33 8.50 29.51
N VAL A 279 1.21 9.82 29.27
CA VAL A 279 0.78 10.36 27.96
C VAL A 279 1.93 11.02 27.21
N ILE A 280 1.75 11.22 25.91
CA ILE A 280 2.72 11.89 25.04
C ILE A 280 2.39 13.38 25.01
N ASP A 281 3.26 14.21 25.56
CA ASP A 281 3.05 15.65 25.62
C ASP A 281 2.97 16.29 24.22
N VAL A 282 2.18 17.36 24.10
CA VAL A 282 1.93 18.08 22.83
C VAL A 282 3.23 18.56 22.15
N PRO A 283 4.23 19.12 22.87
CA PRO A 283 5.51 19.48 22.26
C PRO A 283 6.24 18.28 21.62
N THR A 284 6.14 17.09 22.21
CA THR A 284 6.72 15.86 21.64
C THR A 284 5.95 15.41 20.40
N LEU A 285 4.62 15.42 20.42
CA LEU A 285 3.81 15.14 19.22
C LEU A 285 4.18 16.09 18.06
N GLN A 286 4.37 17.37 18.34
CA GLN A 286 4.82 18.35 17.35
C GLN A 286 6.21 18.02 16.76
N ARG A 287 7.14 17.48 17.57
CA ARG A 287 8.46 17.05 17.05
C ARG A 287 8.32 15.90 16.07
N PHE A 288 7.47 14.91 16.37
CA PHE A 288 7.18 13.82 15.44
C PHE A 288 6.52 14.33 14.15
N LEU A 289 5.59 15.29 14.27
CA LEU A 289 5.00 15.94 13.10
C LEU A 289 6.05 16.64 12.23
N ASN A 290 7.04 17.30 12.85
CA ASN A 290 8.10 18.00 12.11
C ASN A 290 9.09 17.06 11.42
N LEU A 291 9.27 15.84 11.93
CA LEU A 291 10.17 14.84 11.33
C LEU A 291 9.56 14.23 10.06
N GLY A 292 8.24 14.14 9.97
CA GLY A 292 7.52 13.71 8.77
C GLY A 292 7.26 12.19 8.67
N ALA A 293 7.97 11.38 9.46
CA ALA A 293 7.70 10.00 9.88
C ALA A 293 8.88 9.54 10.77
#